data_AF-A0A074WXR3-F1
#
_entry.id   AF-A0A074WXR3-F1
#
_cell.length_a   1.000
_cell.length_b   1.000
_cell.length_c   1.000
_cell.angle_alpha   90.00
_cell.angle_beta   90.00
_cell.angle_gamma   90.00
#
_symmetry.space_group_name_H-M   'P 1'
#
loop_
_entity.id
_entity.type
_entity.pdbx_description
1 polymer ?
#
loop_
_entity_poly.entity_id
_entity_poly.type
_entity_poly.pdbx_seq_one_letter_code
_entity_poly.pdbx_strand_id
1 'polypeptide(L)'
;MVSRYPTETLENTLIAAIRANCRVRTLELSMHQHNFFDLRDALEDLLSPTRPPLKLIIHCHRKRTGILHFPYTITFDQTNLSLTLNGCDLTELVMARLGSSIKRLFGFLFAQTTQLVLENCHLCSVRHFAAFLALDETEAFTRTLVSVRMQNFRPCRSAGNVARRHWSGILRALSNLGGLKYFVIEGLRSPAYWDLFHLHRTTEKHEVGGQDVAEQLEAMAVLVATEPVKEVLPSSDRSSPSPVRDEWQNYI
;
A
#
# COMPACT_ATOMS: atom_id res chain seq x y z
N MET A 1 15.67 -25.66 -1.89
CA MET A 1 15.35 -26.01 -0.49
C MET A 1 14.17 -25.17 -0.02
N VAL A 2 13.13 -25.81 0.51
CA VAL A 2 11.96 -25.12 1.09
C VAL A 2 12.28 -24.89 2.56
N SER A 3 12.64 -23.66 2.94
CA SER A 3 12.64 -23.27 4.34
C SER A 3 11.18 -23.22 4.81
N ARG A 4 10.62 -24.37 5.19
CA ARG A 4 9.46 -24.38 6.07
C ARG A 4 10.01 -23.94 7.42
N TYR A 5 9.78 -22.69 7.79
CA TYR A 5 9.82 -22.36 9.22
C TYR A 5 8.86 -23.33 9.91
N PRO A 6 9.31 -24.12 10.90
CA PRO A 6 8.41 -25.00 11.64
C PRO A 6 7.29 -24.14 12.22
N THR A 7 6.04 -24.53 12.03
CA THR A 7 4.88 -23.83 12.63
C THR A 7 5.09 -23.60 14.14
N GLU A 8 5.73 -24.58 14.79
CA GLU A 8 6.19 -24.52 16.19
C GLU A 8 7.07 -23.29 16.50
N THR A 9 7.90 -22.82 15.57
CA THR A 9 8.77 -21.64 15.80
C THR A 9 7.96 -20.34 15.82
N LEU A 10 6.96 -20.21 14.94
CA LEU A 10 6.08 -19.04 14.91
C LEU A 10 5.21 -19.01 16.18
N GLU A 11 4.57 -20.14 16.51
CA GLU A 11 3.75 -20.28 17.71
C GLU A 11 4.56 -20.01 18.98
N ASN A 12 5.76 -20.60 19.11
CA ASN A 12 6.63 -20.35 20.26
C ASN A 12 7.07 -18.88 20.36
N THR A 13 7.31 -18.21 19.22
CA THR A 13 7.66 -16.78 19.19
C THR A 13 6.48 -15.92 19.66
N LEU A 14 5.27 -16.21 19.18
CA LEU A 14 4.06 -15.50 19.58
C LEU A 14 3.74 -15.72 21.07
N ILE A 15 3.80 -16.97 21.54
CA ILE A 15 3.61 -17.30 22.96
C ILE A 15 4.68 -16.64 23.83
N ALA A 16 5.94 -16.65 23.40
CA ALA A 16 7.02 -15.97 24.13
C ALA A 16 6.78 -14.45 24.20
N ALA A 17 6.34 -13.82 23.10
CA ALA A 17 5.99 -12.39 23.08
C ALA A 17 4.81 -12.07 24.01
N ILE A 18 3.76 -12.91 23.99
CA ILE A 18 2.60 -12.80 24.88
C ILE A 18 3.02 -12.93 26.35
N ARG A 19 3.83 -13.95 26.68
CA ARG A 19 4.34 -14.22 28.04
C ARG A 19 5.32 -13.16 28.52
N ALA A 20 6.11 -12.60 27.62
CA ALA A 20 7.03 -11.51 27.92
C ALA A 20 6.32 -10.19 28.27
N ASN A 21 4.97 -10.18 28.18
CA ASN A 21 4.04 -9.27 28.83
C ASN A 21 4.68 -7.91 29.14
N CYS A 22 4.93 -7.09 28.10
CA CYS A 22 5.41 -5.70 28.14
C CYS A 22 6.88 -5.40 27.78
N ARG A 23 7.80 -6.37 27.69
CA ARG A 23 9.21 -6.05 27.36
C ARG A 23 9.53 -5.95 25.87
N VAL A 24 8.82 -6.71 25.04
CA VAL A 24 9.01 -6.71 23.59
C VAL A 24 8.28 -5.51 23.01
N ARG A 25 9.02 -4.53 22.49
CA ARG A 25 8.48 -3.32 21.85
C ARG A 25 8.36 -3.45 20.35
N THR A 26 9.07 -4.41 19.78
CA THR A 26 9.04 -4.69 18.35
C THR A 26 9.01 -6.20 18.15
N LEU A 27 8.01 -6.67 17.42
CA LEU A 27 7.89 -8.06 16.99
C LEU A 27 8.08 -8.10 15.49
N GLU A 28 9.16 -8.76 15.05
CA GLU A 28 9.47 -8.93 13.64
C GLU A 28 9.20 -10.38 13.24
N LEU A 29 8.40 -10.57 12.19
CA LEU A 29 7.98 -11.86 11.69
C LEU A 29 8.35 -11.98 10.22
N SER A 30 9.02 -13.07 9.86
CA SER A 30 9.22 -13.43 8.46
C SER A 30 8.21 -14.50 8.07
N MET A 31 7.25 -14.15 7.20
CA MET A 31 6.09 -15.01 6.92
C MET A 31 5.89 -15.26 5.43
N HIS A 32 5.37 -16.45 5.11
CA HIS A 32 4.79 -16.76 3.82
C HIS A 32 3.27 -16.52 3.85
N GLN A 33 2.69 -16.20 2.69
CA GLN A 33 1.26 -15.88 2.51
C GLN A 33 0.23 -16.86 3.12
N HIS A 34 0.63 -18.08 3.46
CA HIS A 34 -0.25 -19.12 3.98
C HIS A 34 -0.19 -19.25 5.52
N ASN A 35 0.74 -18.58 6.18
CA ASN A 35 0.98 -18.74 7.62
C ASN A 35 0.24 -17.72 8.49
N PHE A 36 -0.64 -16.90 7.92
CA PHE A 36 -1.37 -15.86 8.65
C PHE A 36 -2.50 -16.40 9.54
N PHE A 37 -2.84 -17.69 9.45
CA PHE A 37 -3.97 -18.27 10.17
C PHE A 37 -3.77 -18.20 11.69
N ASP A 38 -2.60 -18.59 12.17
CA ASP A 38 -2.25 -18.60 13.60
C ASP A 38 -1.99 -17.20 14.17
N LEU A 39 -1.98 -16.18 13.31
CA LEU A 39 -1.57 -14.83 13.66
C LEU A 39 -2.72 -14.03 14.29
N ARG A 40 -3.96 -14.19 13.83
CA ARG A 40 -5.06 -13.31 14.25
C ARG A 40 -5.32 -13.40 15.76
N ASP A 41 -5.54 -14.60 16.27
CA ASP A 41 -5.93 -14.80 17.68
C ASP A 41 -4.80 -14.35 18.62
N ALA A 42 -3.55 -14.62 18.23
CA ALA A 42 -2.38 -14.12 18.96
C ALA A 42 -2.23 -12.59 18.88
N LEU A 43 -2.58 -11.98 17.76
CA LEU A 43 -2.52 -10.53 17.58
C LEU A 43 -3.59 -9.77 18.35
N GLU A 44 -4.80 -10.32 18.47
CA GLU A 44 -5.85 -9.74 19.32
C GLU A 44 -5.36 -9.58 20.77
N ASP A 45 -4.63 -10.58 21.29
CA ASP A 45 -4.02 -10.49 22.62
C ASP A 45 -2.78 -9.58 22.63
N LEU A 46 -1.85 -9.74 21.68
CA LEU A 46 -0.60 -8.96 21.62
C LEU A 46 -0.83 -7.46 21.43
N LEU A 47 -1.83 -7.08 20.65
CA LEU A 47 -2.20 -5.70 20.35
C LEU A 47 -3.35 -5.20 21.24
N SER A 48 -3.69 -5.94 22.29
CA SER A 48 -4.69 -5.50 23.27
C SER A 48 -4.34 -4.11 23.82
N PRO A 49 -5.32 -3.20 23.95
CA PRO A 49 -5.10 -1.88 24.54
C PRO A 49 -4.71 -1.94 26.02
N THR A 50 -4.92 -3.08 26.70
CA THR A 50 -4.48 -3.29 28.09
C THR A 50 -2.98 -3.59 28.20
N ARG A 51 -2.31 -3.84 27.08
CA ARG A 51 -0.88 -4.10 27.02
C ARG A 51 -0.13 -2.85 26.54
N PRO A 52 1.15 -2.72 26.87
CA PRO A 52 1.95 -1.62 26.36
C PRO A 52 2.10 -1.69 24.84
N PRO A 53 2.24 -0.53 24.15
CA PRO A 53 2.26 -0.48 22.70
C PRO A 53 3.36 -1.36 22.09
N LEU A 54 2.98 -2.07 21.03
CA LEU A 54 3.84 -2.93 20.22
C LEU A 54 3.97 -2.38 18.79
N LYS A 55 5.18 -2.48 18.23
CA LYS A 55 5.42 -2.35 16.80
C LYS A 55 5.53 -3.74 16.16
N LEU A 56 4.59 -4.08 15.30
CA LEU A 56 4.58 -5.32 14.54
C LEU A 56 5.19 -5.07 13.16
N ILE A 57 6.18 -5.86 12.76
CA ILE A 57 6.81 -5.83 11.44
C ILE A 57 6.67 -7.23 10.84
N ILE A 58 6.05 -7.34 9.67
CA ILE A 58 5.88 -8.60 8.95
C ILE A 58 6.56 -8.49 7.60
N HIS A 59 7.64 -9.25 7.42
CA HIS A 59 8.30 -9.44 6.15
C HIS A 59 7.64 -10.57 5.38
N CYS A 60 6.95 -10.21 4.30
CA CYS A 60 6.28 -11.15 3.43
C CYS A 60 7.23 -11.58 2.32
N HIS A 61 7.93 -12.69 2.53
CA HIS A 61 8.79 -13.30 1.51
C HIS A 61 7.94 -14.23 0.63
N ARG A 62 8.01 -14.12 -0.71
CA ARG A 62 7.37 -15.09 -1.62
C ARG A 62 8.34 -15.85 -2.52
N LYS A 63 7.99 -17.11 -2.77
CA LYS A 63 8.59 -17.95 -3.82
C LYS A 63 8.16 -17.45 -5.19
N ARG A 64 9.16 -17.25 -6.07
CA ARG A 64 9.01 -16.83 -7.48
C ARG A 64 8.10 -17.77 -8.26
N THR A 65 6.87 -17.36 -8.54
CA THR A 65 6.07 -17.90 -9.67
C THR A 65 5.23 -16.78 -10.27
N GLY A 66 5.74 -16.09 -11.30
CA GLY A 66 4.97 -15.09 -12.07
C GLY A 66 5.58 -13.67 -12.11
N ILE A 67 5.04 -12.83 -13.01
CA ILE A 67 5.54 -11.48 -13.39
C ILE A 67 5.18 -10.37 -12.38
N LEU A 68 4.42 -10.67 -11.32
CA LEU A 68 3.79 -9.65 -10.45
C LEU A 68 4.08 -9.78 -8.94
N HIS A 69 5.24 -10.31 -8.53
CA HIS A 69 5.45 -10.70 -7.12
C HIS A 69 6.73 -10.09 -6.52
N PHE A 70 6.60 -8.99 -5.79
CA PHE A 70 7.68 -8.37 -5.03
C PHE A 70 7.55 -8.67 -3.53
N PRO A 71 8.67 -8.90 -2.83
CA PRO A 71 8.65 -8.96 -1.36
C PRO A 71 8.14 -7.62 -0.83
N TYR A 72 7.29 -7.67 0.19
CA TYR A 72 6.74 -6.47 0.81
C TYR A 72 6.78 -6.59 2.33
N THR A 73 6.73 -5.45 3.00
CA THR A 73 6.73 -5.38 4.46
C THR A 73 5.45 -4.69 4.92
N ILE A 74 4.80 -5.29 5.91
CA ILE A 74 3.68 -4.68 6.64
C ILE A 74 4.24 -4.24 8.00
N THR A 75 4.06 -2.98 8.36
CA THR A 75 4.43 -2.49 9.69
C THR A 75 3.22 -1.84 10.35
N PHE A 76 2.83 -2.33 11.52
CA PHE A 76 1.82 -1.70 12.35
C PHE A 76 2.48 -1.18 13.63
N ASP A 77 2.34 0.12 13.89
CA ASP A 77 2.86 0.76 15.10
C ASP A 77 1.69 1.22 15.96
N GLN A 78 1.49 0.54 17.10
CA GLN A 78 0.37 0.82 18.00
C GLN A 78 0.52 2.15 18.75
N THR A 79 1.74 2.70 18.87
CA THR A 79 1.96 3.97 19.56
C THR A 79 1.28 5.14 18.85
N ASN A 80 1.26 5.11 17.50
CA ASN A 80 0.64 6.14 16.68
C ASN A 80 -0.52 5.62 15.82
N LEU A 81 -0.91 4.35 16.02
CA LEU A 81 -1.95 3.67 15.26
C LEU A 81 -1.70 3.76 13.74
N SER A 82 -0.43 3.59 13.35
CA SER A 82 0.03 3.71 11.97
C SER A 82 0.23 2.35 11.33
N LEU A 83 -0.32 2.19 10.13
CA LEU A 83 -0.07 1.04 9.27
C LEU A 83 0.70 1.47 8.04
N THR A 84 1.92 0.95 7.89
CA THR A 84 2.78 1.17 6.73
C THR A 84 2.84 -0.09 5.88
N LEU A 85 2.51 0.05 4.60
CA LEU A 85 2.69 -0.99 3.59
C LEU A 85 3.82 -0.56 2.66
N ASN A 86 4.92 -1.30 2.66
CA ASN A 86 6.07 -1.02 1.81
C ASN A 86 6.24 -2.08 0.71
N GLY A 87 6.16 -1.65 -0.55
CA GLY A 87 6.34 -2.50 -1.73
C GLY A 87 5.15 -3.39 -2.06
N CYS A 88 3.98 -3.13 -1.45
CA CYS A 88 2.81 -3.98 -1.59
C CYS A 88 2.07 -3.74 -2.92
N ASP A 89 1.65 -4.82 -3.59
CA ASP A 89 0.67 -4.75 -4.67
C ASP A 89 -0.74 -4.89 -4.08
N LEU A 90 -1.48 -3.78 -4.03
CA LEU A 90 -2.85 -3.78 -3.50
C LEU A 90 -3.79 -4.69 -4.29
N THR A 91 -3.50 -4.92 -5.58
CA THR A 91 -4.27 -5.87 -6.39
C THR A 91 -4.16 -7.28 -5.82
N GLU A 92 -2.97 -7.70 -5.40
CA GLU A 92 -2.75 -9.03 -4.81
C GLU A 92 -3.57 -9.19 -3.52
N LEU A 93 -3.52 -8.18 -2.64
CA LEU A 93 -4.26 -8.21 -1.37
C LEU A 93 -5.77 -8.31 -1.58
N VAL A 94 -6.30 -7.52 -2.51
CA VAL A 94 -7.73 -7.50 -2.83
C VAL A 94 -8.18 -8.80 -3.49
N MET A 95 -7.35 -9.37 -4.36
CA MET A 95 -7.65 -10.61 -5.08
C MET A 95 -7.48 -11.88 -4.22
N ALA A 96 -6.90 -11.76 -3.02
CA ALA A 96 -6.85 -12.87 -2.08
C ALA A 96 -8.26 -13.43 -1.80
N ARG A 97 -8.36 -14.75 -1.60
CA ARG A 97 -9.62 -15.45 -1.35
C ARG A 97 -10.39 -14.78 -0.20
N LEU A 98 -11.69 -14.57 -0.36
CA LEU A 98 -12.57 -14.11 0.72
C LEU A 98 -12.42 -15.00 1.96
N GLY A 99 -12.33 -14.39 3.13
CA GLY A 99 -12.08 -15.11 4.39
C GLY A 99 -10.65 -15.65 4.56
N SER A 100 -9.73 -15.38 3.63
CA SER A 100 -8.31 -15.72 3.82
C SER A 100 -7.73 -15.01 5.04
N SER A 101 -6.75 -15.66 5.67
CA SER A 101 -6.10 -15.17 6.89
C SER A 101 -5.41 -13.82 6.69
N ILE A 102 -4.84 -13.56 5.52
CA ILE A 102 -4.28 -12.24 5.19
C ILE A 102 -5.34 -11.14 5.17
N LYS A 103 -6.53 -11.38 4.59
CA LYS A 103 -7.63 -10.39 4.60
C LYS A 103 -8.15 -10.14 6.01
N ARG A 104 -8.28 -11.20 6.81
CA ARG A 104 -8.66 -11.08 8.23
C ARG A 104 -7.66 -10.26 9.04
N LEU A 105 -6.35 -10.48 8.82
CA LEU A 105 -5.29 -9.68 9.43
C LEU A 105 -5.44 -8.20 9.05
N PHE A 106 -5.59 -7.90 7.76
CA PHE A 106 -5.76 -6.52 7.31
C PHE A 106 -7.01 -5.87 7.87
N GLY A 107 -8.14 -6.58 7.93
CA GLY A 107 -9.36 -6.07 8.57
C GLY A 107 -9.12 -5.72 10.04
N PHE A 108 -8.44 -6.60 10.79
CA PHE A 108 -8.10 -6.35 12.19
C PHE A 108 -7.16 -5.14 12.38
N LEU A 109 -6.11 -5.01 11.57
CA LEU A 109 -5.19 -3.88 11.64
C LEU A 109 -5.88 -2.57 11.22
N PHE A 110 -6.72 -2.60 10.18
CA PHE A 110 -7.46 -1.43 9.70
C PHE A 110 -8.46 -0.91 10.72
N ALA A 111 -9.18 -1.78 11.42
CA ALA A 111 -10.13 -1.37 12.46
C ALA A 111 -9.48 -0.47 13.55
N GLN A 112 -8.16 -0.56 13.71
CA GLN A 112 -7.37 0.20 14.69
C GLN A 112 -6.53 1.32 14.07
N THR A 113 -6.43 1.39 12.74
CA THR A 113 -5.51 2.30 12.05
C THR A 113 -6.11 3.69 11.92
N THR A 114 -5.34 4.71 12.33
CA THR A 114 -5.68 6.13 12.09
C THR A 114 -4.73 6.80 11.10
N GLN A 115 -3.59 6.17 10.78
CA GLN A 115 -2.61 6.67 9.82
C GLN A 115 -2.20 5.58 8.85
N LEU A 116 -2.48 5.74 7.56
CA LEU A 116 -2.09 4.79 6.53
C LEU A 116 -0.90 5.36 5.74
N VAL A 117 0.19 4.60 5.66
CA VAL A 117 1.36 4.92 4.82
C VAL A 117 1.49 3.87 3.72
N LEU A 118 1.48 4.31 2.48
CA LEU A 118 1.68 3.49 1.28
C LEU A 118 3.03 3.87 0.68
N GLU A 119 4.05 3.06 0.95
CA GLU A 119 5.42 3.30 0.50
C GLU A 119 5.77 2.34 -0.65
N ASN A 120 6.29 2.85 -1.77
CA ASN A 120 6.67 2.02 -2.93
C ASN A 120 5.52 1.11 -3.46
N CYS A 121 4.26 1.42 -3.12
CA CYS A 121 3.10 0.61 -3.49
C CYS A 121 2.64 0.88 -4.93
N HIS A 122 2.07 -0.14 -5.57
CA HIS A 122 1.49 -0.01 -6.91
C HIS A 122 -0.01 0.30 -6.84
N LEU A 123 -0.40 1.54 -7.15
CA LEU A 123 -1.78 2.05 -7.06
C LEU A 123 -2.42 2.23 -8.45
N CYS A 124 -2.48 1.16 -9.25
CA CYS A 124 -2.87 1.21 -10.67
C CYS A 124 -4.26 0.62 -10.95
N SER A 125 -5.21 0.79 -10.03
CA SER A 125 -6.61 0.42 -10.22
C SER A 125 -7.48 1.08 -9.15
N VAL A 126 -8.37 1.99 -9.55
CA VAL A 126 -9.34 2.59 -8.63
C VAL A 126 -10.21 1.53 -7.95
N ARG A 127 -10.62 0.50 -8.71
CA ARG A 127 -11.45 -0.59 -8.19
C ARG A 127 -10.74 -1.36 -7.09
N HIS A 128 -9.45 -1.68 -7.29
CA HIS A 128 -8.68 -2.39 -6.26
C HIS A 128 -8.37 -1.48 -5.09
N PHE A 129 -8.06 -0.20 -5.33
CA PHE A 129 -7.83 0.75 -4.24
C PHE A 129 -9.08 0.91 -3.34
N ALA A 130 -10.26 1.10 -3.94
CA ALA A 130 -11.52 1.17 -3.19
C ALA A 130 -11.82 -0.13 -2.43
N ALA A 131 -11.62 -1.29 -3.08
CA ALA A 131 -11.80 -2.59 -2.42
C ALA A 131 -10.78 -2.84 -1.30
N PHE A 132 -9.58 -2.29 -1.42
CA PHE A 132 -8.57 -2.31 -0.37
C PHE A 132 -9.00 -1.47 0.83
N LEU A 133 -9.47 -0.23 0.63
CA LEU A 133 -10.01 0.61 1.71
C LEU A 133 -11.22 -0.03 2.39
N ALA A 134 -11.96 -0.88 1.67
CA ALA A 134 -13.12 -1.63 2.18
C ALA A 134 -12.78 -3.02 2.77
N LEU A 135 -11.50 -3.34 3.04
CA LEU A 135 -11.15 -4.61 3.69
C LEU A 135 -11.56 -4.67 5.17
N ASP A 136 -11.80 -3.51 5.80
CA ASP A 136 -12.43 -3.47 7.11
C ASP A 136 -13.95 -3.71 7.00
N GLU A 137 -14.40 -4.85 7.49
CA GLU A 137 -15.81 -5.27 7.47
C GLU A 137 -16.70 -4.40 8.38
N THR A 138 -16.11 -3.63 9.30
CA THR A 138 -16.85 -2.81 10.28
C THR A 138 -17.08 -1.37 9.84
N GLU A 139 -16.50 -0.96 8.71
CA GLU A 139 -16.41 0.44 8.25
C GLU A 139 -15.80 1.41 9.28
N ALA A 140 -15.17 0.91 10.35
CA ALA A 140 -14.53 1.76 11.35
C ALA A 140 -13.38 2.53 10.69
N PHE A 141 -12.56 1.85 9.90
CA PHE A 141 -11.40 2.39 9.20
C PHE A 141 -11.74 3.62 8.36
N THR A 142 -12.83 3.60 7.58
CA THR A 142 -13.20 4.74 6.72
C THR A 142 -13.65 5.97 7.52
N ARG A 143 -14.03 5.79 8.79
CA ARG A 143 -14.44 6.85 9.71
C ARG A 143 -13.30 7.32 10.62
N THR A 144 -12.38 6.44 10.99
CA THR A 144 -11.29 6.71 11.94
C THR A 144 -9.96 7.05 11.29
N LEU A 145 -9.79 6.78 9.99
CA LEU A 145 -8.57 7.12 9.26
C LEU A 145 -8.42 8.64 9.15
N VAL A 146 -7.42 9.19 9.85
CA VAL A 146 -7.15 10.63 9.96
C VAL A 146 -6.12 11.08 8.93
N SER A 147 -5.19 10.21 8.55
CA SER A 147 -4.15 10.56 7.57
C SER A 147 -3.83 9.44 6.59
N VAL A 148 -3.59 9.83 5.34
CA VAL A 148 -3.06 8.96 4.30
C VAL A 148 -1.80 9.59 3.73
N ARG A 149 -0.72 8.83 3.70
CA ARG A 149 0.56 9.25 3.13
C ARG A 149 1.00 8.28 2.04
N MET A 150 1.28 8.79 0.85
CA MET A 150 1.82 8.04 -0.28
C MET A 150 3.28 8.43 -0.48
N GLN A 151 4.21 7.51 -0.23
CA GLN A 151 5.65 7.76 -0.24
C GLN A 151 6.35 6.98 -1.35
N ASN A 152 7.33 7.62 -2.00
CA ASN A 152 8.12 7.03 -3.08
C ASN A 152 7.19 6.40 -4.14
N PHE A 153 6.02 7.01 -4.32
CA PHE A 153 4.95 6.42 -5.09
C PHE A 153 5.35 6.38 -6.56
N ARG A 154 5.23 5.20 -7.16
CA ARG A 154 5.34 5.05 -8.60
C ARG A 154 3.95 5.03 -9.22
N PRO A 155 3.70 5.95 -10.15
CA PRO A 155 2.53 5.94 -11.00
C PRO A 155 2.10 4.59 -11.57
N CYS A 156 0.81 4.48 -11.84
CA CYS A 156 0.27 3.43 -12.69
C CYS A 156 1.01 3.39 -14.04
N ARG A 157 1.53 2.21 -14.42
CA ARG A 157 2.32 2.03 -15.65
C ARG A 157 1.48 2.08 -16.94
N SER A 158 0.17 2.26 -16.84
CA SER A 158 -0.73 2.37 -17.98
C SER A 158 -0.54 3.69 -18.75
N ALA A 159 -0.99 3.72 -20.02
CA ALA A 159 -1.00 4.92 -20.84
C ALA A 159 -1.81 6.08 -20.22
N GLY A 160 -1.48 7.32 -20.60
CA GLY A 160 -1.92 8.56 -19.94
C GLY A 160 -3.40 8.62 -19.54
N ASN A 161 -4.32 8.34 -20.46
CA ASN A 161 -5.77 8.39 -20.18
C ASN A 161 -6.22 7.36 -19.12
N VAL A 162 -5.70 6.13 -19.16
CA VAL A 162 -6.05 5.08 -18.21
C VAL A 162 -5.52 5.42 -16.83
N ALA A 163 -4.27 5.87 -16.78
CA ALA A 163 -3.62 6.18 -15.53
C ALA A 163 -4.19 7.45 -14.86
N ARG A 164 -4.59 8.45 -15.66
CA ARG A 164 -5.39 9.59 -15.22
C ARG A 164 -6.68 9.15 -14.54
N ARG A 165 -7.44 8.26 -15.19
CA ARG A 165 -8.68 7.73 -14.63
C ARG A 165 -8.45 7.01 -13.30
N HIS A 166 -7.37 6.24 -13.19
CA HIS A 166 -7.02 5.57 -11.94
C HIS A 166 -6.65 6.58 -10.85
N TRP A 167 -5.85 7.59 -11.16
CA TRP A 167 -5.43 8.59 -10.18
C TRP A 167 -6.58 9.48 -9.71
N SER A 168 -7.38 10.02 -10.63
CA SER A 168 -8.62 10.76 -10.31
C SER A 168 -9.56 9.90 -9.45
N GLY A 169 -9.71 8.62 -9.78
CA GLY A 169 -10.51 7.69 -9.01
C GLY A 169 -9.97 7.42 -7.59
N ILE A 170 -8.64 7.35 -7.42
CA ILE A 170 -8.01 7.20 -6.11
C ILE A 170 -8.26 8.43 -5.24
N LEU A 171 -8.08 9.64 -5.80
CA LEU A 171 -8.36 10.89 -5.08
C LEU A 171 -9.82 10.98 -4.65
N ARG A 172 -10.76 10.59 -5.53
CA ARG A 172 -12.19 10.50 -5.20
C ARG A 172 -12.49 9.42 -4.16
N ALA A 173 -11.80 8.29 -4.18
CA ALA A 173 -11.97 7.29 -3.13
C ALA A 173 -11.53 7.81 -1.76
N LEU A 174 -10.46 8.62 -1.73
CA LEU A 174 -9.96 9.29 -0.52
C LEU A 174 -10.87 10.43 -0.05
N SER A 175 -11.45 11.22 -0.97
CA SER A 175 -12.39 12.31 -0.61
C SER A 175 -13.62 11.80 0.14
N ASN A 176 -14.01 10.54 -0.10
CA ASN A 176 -15.14 9.89 0.58
C ASN A 176 -14.80 9.35 1.99
N LEU A 177 -13.55 9.47 2.45
CA LEU A 177 -13.16 9.05 3.79
C LEU A 177 -13.48 10.15 4.79
N GLY A 178 -14.62 10.02 5.48
CA GLY A 178 -15.17 11.07 6.35
C GLY A 178 -14.27 11.48 7.53
N GLY A 179 -13.30 10.64 7.93
CA GLY A 179 -12.33 10.93 8.99
C GLY A 179 -11.07 11.67 8.54
N LEU A 180 -10.83 11.79 7.23
CA LEU A 180 -9.53 12.18 6.68
C LEU A 180 -9.25 13.68 6.88
N LYS A 181 -8.15 14.00 7.57
CA LYS A 181 -7.71 15.37 7.85
C LYS A 181 -6.38 15.74 7.18
N TYR A 182 -5.64 14.74 6.71
CA TYR A 182 -4.34 14.95 6.05
C TYR A 182 -4.15 13.94 4.92
N PHE A 183 -3.82 14.46 3.74
CA PHE A 183 -3.35 13.67 2.61
C PHE A 183 -1.99 14.19 2.17
N VAL A 184 -1.01 13.30 2.09
CA VAL A 184 0.38 13.66 1.80
C VAL A 184 0.93 12.79 0.68
N ILE A 185 1.58 13.41 -0.28
CA ILE A 185 2.39 12.76 -1.33
C ILE A 185 3.85 13.15 -1.08
N GLU A 186 4.75 12.17 -0.97
CA GLU A 186 6.18 12.38 -0.79
C GLU A 186 6.98 11.55 -1.80
N GLY A 187 8.04 12.15 -2.35
CA GLY A 187 8.96 11.45 -3.26
C GLY A 187 8.32 10.99 -4.57
N LEU A 188 7.39 11.78 -5.13
CA LEU A 188 6.78 11.47 -6.42
C LEU A 188 7.82 11.53 -7.54
N ARG A 189 7.92 10.43 -8.29
CA ARG A 189 8.74 10.33 -9.51
C ARG A 189 7.89 9.78 -10.64
N SER A 190 7.31 10.68 -11.44
CA SER A 190 6.45 10.30 -12.55
C SER A 190 7.14 10.29 -13.91
N PRO A 191 6.75 9.38 -14.84
CA PRO A 191 7.29 9.40 -16.19
C PRO A 191 6.74 10.59 -16.99
N ALA A 192 7.42 10.98 -18.08
CA ALA A 192 7.12 12.21 -18.83
C ALA A 192 5.70 12.29 -19.42
N TYR A 193 5.06 11.15 -19.69
CA TYR A 193 3.66 11.07 -20.14
C TYR A 193 2.65 11.17 -18.97
N TRP A 194 3.14 11.49 -17.77
CA TRP A 194 2.48 11.45 -16.47
C TRP A 194 2.83 12.68 -15.64
N ASP A 195 3.13 13.81 -16.29
CA ASP A 195 2.99 15.12 -15.64
C ASP A 195 1.62 15.08 -14.96
N LEU A 196 1.59 15.09 -13.63
CA LEU A 196 0.48 14.55 -12.84
C LEU A 196 -0.66 15.55 -12.76
N PHE A 197 -0.98 16.10 -13.92
CA PHE A 197 -1.96 17.11 -14.24
C PHE A 197 -1.70 18.37 -13.39
N HIS A 198 -1.93 18.34 -12.08
CA HIS A 198 -1.68 19.46 -11.17
C HIS A 198 -0.30 19.45 -10.47
N LEU A 199 0.46 18.35 -10.48
CA LEU A 199 1.78 18.26 -9.79
C LEU A 199 2.95 18.06 -10.76
N HIS A 200 4.09 18.68 -10.41
CA HIS A 200 5.33 18.50 -11.13
C HIS A 200 5.81 17.04 -11.05
N ARG A 201 6.33 16.51 -12.16
CA ARG A 201 6.84 15.14 -12.33
C ARG A 201 7.81 14.66 -11.25
N THR A 202 8.54 15.61 -10.67
CA THR A 202 9.33 15.42 -9.45
C THR A 202 8.74 16.33 -8.39
N THR A 203 8.06 15.73 -7.41
CA THR A 203 7.52 16.45 -6.26
C THR A 203 8.09 15.81 -5.00
N GLU A 204 8.87 16.58 -4.25
CA GLU A 204 9.47 16.10 -2.99
C GLU A 204 8.40 15.88 -1.93
N LYS A 205 7.49 16.86 -1.77
CA LYS A 205 6.35 16.78 -0.87
C LYS A 205 5.19 17.64 -1.38
N HIS A 206 3.98 17.11 -1.31
CA HIS A 206 2.72 17.82 -1.49
C HIS A 206 1.75 17.39 -0.38
N GLU A 207 1.07 18.34 0.25
CA GLU A 207 0.23 18.08 1.41
C GLU A 207 -1.07 18.87 1.31
N VAL A 208 -2.17 18.18 1.59
CA VAL A 208 -3.53 18.70 1.69
C VAL A 208 -3.99 18.42 3.11
N GLY A 209 -4.38 19.46 3.85
CA GLY A 209 -4.78 19.32 5.25
C GLY A 209 -5.85 20.32 5.67
N GLY A 210 -6.53 20.02 6.78
CA GLY A 210 -7.53 20.91 7.38
C GLY A 210 -8.94 20.32 7.39
N GLN A 211 -9.95 21.19 7.51
CA GLN A 211 -11.37 20.79 7.55
C GLN A 211 -11.93 20.45 6.16
N ASP A 212 -11.36 21.04 5.10
CA ASP A 212 -11.88 20.94 3.74
C ASP A 212 -11.14 19.91 2.88
N VAL A 213 -10.47 18.93 3.50
CA VAL A 213 -9.65 17.93 2.77
C VAL A 213 -10.49 17.15 1.76
N ALA A 214 -11.72 16.77 2.12
CA ALA A 214 -12.61 16.07 1.19
C ALA A 214 -12.89 16.90 -0.08
N GLU A 215 -13.21 18.19 0.08
CA GLU A 215 -13.49 19.09 -1.04
C GLU A 215 -12.25 19.36 -1.89
N GLN A 216 -11.09 19.56 -1.25
CA GLN A 216 -9.81 19.75 -1.95
C GLN A 216 -9.41 18.51 -2.76
N LEU A 217 -9.59 17.31 -2.19
CA LEU A 217 -9.34 16.05 -2.90
C LEU A 217 -10.31 15.83 -4.06
N GLU A 218 -11.59 16.18 -3.91
CA GLU A 218 -12.55 16.11 -5.01
C GLU A 218 -12.22 17.10 -6.12
N ALA A 219 -11.86 18.35 -5.77
CA ALA A 219 -11.41 19.34 -6.74
C ALA A 219 -10.15 18.88 -7.50
N MET A 220 -9.16 18.33 -6.79
CA MET A 220 -7.99 17.70 -7.41
C MET A 220 -8.37 16.52 -8.30
N ALA A 221 -9.33 15.69 -7.90
CA ALA A 221 -9.80 14.57 -8.71
C ALA A 221 -10.41 15.06 -10.04
N VAL A 222 -11.16 16.17 -10.02
CA VAL A 222 -11.74 16.82 -11.20
C VAL A 222 -10.66 17.46 -12.09
N LEU A 223 -9.69 18.16 -11.50
CA LEU A 223 -8.55 18.74 -12.23
C LEU A 223 -7.78 17.65 -12.98
N VAL A 224 -7.39 16.58 -12.27
CA VAL A 224 -6.72 15.42 -12.87
C VAL A 224 -7.53 14.85 -14.03
N ALA A 225 -8.86 14.74 -13.87
CA ALA A 225 -9.72 14.15 -14.90
C ALA A 225 -9.82 14.99 -16.18
N THR A 226 -9.69 16.32 -16.08
CA THR A 226 -10.00 17.26 -17.17
C THR A 226 -8.77 17.86 -17.83
N GLU A 227 -7.63 17.91 -17.15
CA GLU A 227 -6.42 18.49 -17.72
C GLU A 227 -5.87 17.68 -18.92
N PRO A 228 -5.41 18.34 -20.00
CA PRO A 228 -4.93 17.68 -21.20
C PRO A 228 -3.68 16.84 -20.95
N VAL A 229 -3.64 15.59 -21.43
CA VAL A 229 -2.38 14.82 -21.46
C VAL A 229 -1.53 15.48 -22.54
N LYS A 230 -0.35 15.99 -22.19
CA LYS A 230 0.66 16.25 -23.21
C LYS A 230 1.06 14.90 -23.80
N GLU A 231 0.53 14.58 -24.97
CA GLU A 231 1.03 13.43 -25.73
C GLU A 231 2.50 13.71 -26.06
N VAL A 232 3.39 12.90 -25.50
CA VAL A 232 4.77 12.86 -25.99
C VAL A 232 4.67 12.22 -27.36
N LEU A 233 4.64 13.05 -28.41
CA LEU A 233 4.79 12.58 -29.78
C LEU A 233 6.04 11.70 -29.83
N PRO A 234 5.96 10.45 -30.33
CA PRO A 234 7.16 9.70 -30.62
C PRO A 234 7.97 10.55 -31.61
N SER A 235 9.18 10.92 -31.21
CA SER A 235 10.06 11.73 -32.05
C SER A 235 10.13 11.11 -33.44
N SER A 236 9.59 11.79 -34.44
CA SER A 236 9.50 11.35 -35.83
C SER A 236 10.84 11.47 -36.56
N ASP A 237 11.94 11.17 -35.89
CA ASP A 237 13.27 11.12 -36.46
C ASP A 237 13.92 9.79 -36.10
N ARG A 238 13.73 8.82 -37.01
CA ARG A 238 14.74 7.84 -37.42
C ARG A 238 14.25 7.12 -38.66
N SER A 239 14.66 7.64 -39.79
CA SER A 239 14.75 6.93 -41.04
C SER A 239 15.69 5.73 -40.91
N SER A 240 15.17 4.57 -41.33
CA SER A 240 15.88 3.41 -41.89
C SER A 240 16.43 2.32 -40.93
N PRO A 241 16.53 1.05 -41.44
CA PRO A 241 16.06 -0.12 -40.70
C PRO A 241 17.16 -1.12 -40.27
N SER A 242 16.69 -2.19 -39.61
CA SER A 242 17.22 -3.57 -39.56
C SER A 242 18.01 -3.99 -38.30
N PRO A 243 18.10 -5.32 -38.02
CA PRO A 243 17.65 -5.97 -36.78
C PRO A 243 18.84 -6.51 -35.96
N VAL A 244 18.59 -7.46 -35.03
CA VAL A 244 19.54 -8.29 -34.21
C VAL A 244 19.44 -7.93 -32.72
N ARG A 245 18.63 -8.70 -31.96
CA ARG A 245 18.96 -9.85 -31.07
C ARG A 245 19.35 -9.43 -29.66
N ASP A 246 18.79 -10.19 -28.71
CA ASP A 246 19.34 -10.60 -27.41
C ASP A 246 20.47 -9.75 -26.84
N GLU A 247 20.22 -9.09 -25.70
CA GLU A 247 21.18 -8.95 -24.60
C GLU A 247 20.62 -8.03 -23.51
N TRP A 248 19.72 -8.53 -22.64
CA TRP A 248 19.59 -8.03 -21.26
C TRP A 248 19.12 -9.18 -20.34
N GLN A 249 19.84 -10.30 -20.40
CA GLN A 249 20.22 -11.00 -19.18
C GLN A 249 21.39 -10.24 -18.56
N ASN A 250 21.46 -10.23 -17.23
CA ASN A 250 22.39 -9.47 -16.38
C ASN A 250 21.88 -8.07 -16.05
N TYR A 251 21.16 -7.95 -14.93
CA TYR A 251 21.59 -7.14 -13.78
C TYR A 251 20.83 -7.66 -12.55
N ILE A 252 21.55 -8.51 -11.80
CA ILE A 252 21.50 -8.91 -10.37
C ILE A 252 20.14 -8.85 -9.64
#